data_AF-A0A4R6BS15-F1
#
_entry.id   AF-A0A4R6BS15-F1
#
_cell.length_a   1.000
_cell.length_b   1.000
_cell.length_c   1.000
_cell.angle_alpha   90.00
_cell.angle_beta   90.00
_cell.angle_gamma   90.00
#
_symmetry.space_group_name_H-M   'P 1'
#
loop_
_entity.id
_entity.type
_entity.pdbx_description
1 polymer ?
#
loop_
_entity_poly.entity_id
_entity_poly.type
_entity_poly.pdbx_seq_one_letter_code
_entity_poly.pdbx_strand_id
1 'polypeptide(L)'
;ASISRDMTSLITTEQFQQVRRFKQILSRYQRNRDLISVGVYVAGADPQLEDAIARYPRLEVYLQQNIGDSVDYGTAIDQLQLSLETREAYA
;
A
#
# COMPACT_ATOMS: atom_id res chain seq x y z
N ALA A 1 -3.56 -15.24 -0.04
CA ALA A 1 -2.87 -14.53 1.06
C ALA A 1 -1.45 -15.08 1.18
N SER A 2 -0.45 -14.22 1.38
CA SER A 2 0.97 -14.59 1.40
C SER A 2 1.61 -14.27 2.75
N ILE A 3 2.53 -15.10 3.21
CA ILE A 3 3.27 -14.93 4.47
C ILE A 3 4.70 -15.44 4.33
N SER A 4 5.65 -14.69 4.87
CA SER A 4 7.01 -15.17 5.16
C SER A 4 7.16 -15.19 6.68
N ARG A 5 7.47 -16.37 7.24
CA ARG A 5 7.57 -16.59 8.69
C ARG A 5 8.86 -16.01 9.27
N ASP A 6 9.91 -15.95 8.45
CA ASP A 6 11.22 -15.43 8.86
C ASP A 6 11.37 -13.92 8.62
N MET A 7 10.41 -13.28 7.96
CA MET A 7 10.48 -11.84 7.64
C MET A 7 10.83 -10.99 8.87
N THR A 8 10.20 -11.26 10.02
CA THR A 8 10.40 -10.47 11.25
C THR A 8 11.79 -10.58 11.85
N SER A 9 12.56 -11.63 11.53
CA SER A 9 13.95 -11.78 11.97
C SER A 9 14.96 -11.25 10.93
N LEU A 10 14.52 -11.01 9.70
CA LEU A 10 15.38 -10.61 8.58
C LEU A 10 15.35 -9.11 8.26
N ILE A 11 14.33 -8.37 8.71
CA ILE A 11 14.15 -6.95 8.39
C ILE A 11 14.25 -6.06 9.63
N THR A 12 14.53 -4.78 9.43
CA THR A 12 14.59 -3.81 10.53
C THR A 12 13.19 -3.53 11.09
N THR A 13 13.12 -3.00 12.32
CA THR A 13 11.86 -2.57 12.91
C THR A 13 11.15 -1.51 12.06
N GLU A 14 11.90 -0.60 11.43
CA GLU A 14 11.36 0.44 10.55
C GLU A 14 10.72 -0.16 9.30
N GLN A 15 11.42 -1.04 8.59
CA GLN A 15 10.88 -1.75 7.43
C GLN A 15 9.64 -2.56 7.81
N PHE A 16 9.65 -3.21 8.99
CA PHE A 16 8.49 -3.95 9.46
C PHE A 16 7.27 -3.04 9.71
N GLN A 17 7.47 -1.84 10.25
CA GLN A 17 6.41 -0.85 10.42
C GLN A 17 5.84 -0.41 9.06
N GLN A 18 6.70 -0.16 8.06
CA GLN A 18 6.29 0.16 6.69
C GLN A 18 5.45 -0.97 6.08
N VAL A 19 5.89 -2.23 6.19
CA VAL A 19 5.15 -3.42 5.71
C VAL A 19 3.79 -3.54 6.39
N ARG A 20 3.71 -3.33 7.72
CA ARG A 20 2.44 -3.37 8.44
C ARG A 20 1.48 -2.29 7.95
N ARG A 21 1.97 -1.05 7.81
CA ARG A 21 1.17 0.08 7.30
C ARG A 21 0.67 -0.19 5.89
N PHE A 22 1.54 -0.65 4.99
CA PHE A 22 1.18 -1.04 3.63
C PHE A 22 0.04 -2.05 3.61
N LYS A 23 0.16 -3.14 4.37
CA LYS A 23 -0.87 -4.19 4.45
C LYS A 23 -2.19 -3.69 5.03
N GLN A 24 -2.15 -2.79 6.02
CA GLN A 24 -3.36 -2.20 6.61
C GLN A 24 -4.13 -1.37 5.60
N ILE A 25 -3.45 -0.50 4.85
CA ILE A 25 -4.04 0.36 3.82
C ILE A 25 -4.62 -0.50 2.71
N LEU A 26 -3.83 -1.43 2.18
CA LEU A 26 -4.26 -2.35 1.12
C LEU A 26 -5.49 -3.15 1.54
N SER A 27 -5.50 -3.68 2.77
CA SER A 27 -6.64 -4.44 3.32
C SER A 27 -7.89 -3.58 3.49
N ARG A 28 -7.75 -2.30 3.89
CA ARG A 28 -8.89 -1.37 4.01
C ARG A 28 -9.51 -1.11 2.65
N TYR A 29 -8.70 -0.85 1.63
CA TYR A 29 -9.17 -0.68 0.26
C TYR A 29 -9.85 -1.96 -0.26
N GLN A 30 -9.19 -3.11 -0.15
CA GLN A 30 -9.70 -4.39 -0.67
C GLN A 30 -11.05 -4.77 -0.07
N ARG A 31 -11.26 -4.57 1.24
CA ARG A 31 -12.54 -4.86 1.91
C ARG A 31 -13.70 -3.97 1.45
N ASN A 32 -13.41 -2.79 0.91
CA ASN A 32 -14.41 -1.82 0.47
C ASN A 32 -14.45 -1.67 -1.06
N ARG A 33 -13.68 -2.47 -1.80
CA ARG A 33 -13.55 -2.37 -3.25
C ARG A 33 -14.90 -2.49 -3.98
N ASP A 34 -15.78 -3.37 -3.50
CA ASP A 34 -17.11 -3.56 -4.09
C ASP A 34 -18.01 -2.34 -3.87
N LEU A 35 -17.97 -1.73 -2.68
CA LEU A 35 -18.72 -0.50 -2.39
C LEU A 35 -18.22 0.69 -3.20
N ILE A 36 -16.90 0.76 -3.41
CA ILE A 36 -16.28 1.79 -4.27
C ILE A 36 -16.70 1.58 -5.73
N SER A 37 -16.67 0.34 -6.23
CA SER A 37 -16.92 0.04 -7.66
C SER A 37 -18.38 0.28 -8.07
N VAL A 38 -19.33 0.03 -7.18
CA VAL A 38 -20.76 0.34 -7.40
C VAL A 38 -21.13 1.80 -7.10
N GLY A 39 -20.17 2.62 -6.65
CA GLY A 39 -20.38 4.05 -6.41
C GLY A 39 -21.25 4.39 -5.18
N VAL A 40 -21.46 3.43 -4.27
CA VAL A 40 -22.27 3.63 -3.05
C VAL A 40 -21.42 4.12 -1.87
N TYR A 41 -20.12 4.32 -2.08
CA TYR A 41 -19.23 4.89 -1.08
C TYR A 41 -19.53 6.40 -0.87
N VAL A 42 -19.62 6.83 0.39
CA VAL A 42 -19.87 8.22 0.78
C VAL A 42 -18.57 8.86 1.22
N ALA A 43 -18.07 9.83 0.44
CA ALA A 43 -16.89 10.61 0.78
C ALA A 43 -17.03 11.25 2.17
N GLY A 44 -15.96 11.17 2.97
CA GLY A 44 -15.92 11.73 4.33
C GLY A 44 -16.58 10.89 5.43
N ALA A 45 -17.26 9.78 5.11
CA ALA A 45 -17.83 8.90 6.12
C ALA A 45 -16.76 8.09 6.88
N ASP A 46 -15.63 7.80 6.22
CA ASP A 46 -14.53 7.01 6.77
C ASP A 46 -13.17 7.59 6.33
N PRO A 47 -12.52 8.41 7.18
CA PRO A 47 -11.23 9.02 6.86
C PRO A 47 -10.13 7.99 6.55
N GLN A 48 -10.21 6.78 7.13
CA GLN A 48 -9.22 5.73 6.86
C GLN A 48 -9.44 5.08 5.50
N LEU A 49 -10.70 4.99 5.04
CA LEU A 49 -11.01 4.51 3.70
C LEU A 49 -10.66 5.57 2.65
N GLU A 50 -10.92 6.86 2.91
CA GLU A 50 -10.45 7.96 2.05
C GLU A 50 -8.93 7.91 1.85
N ASP A 51 -8.18 7.79 2.96
CA ASP A 51 -6.72 7.67 2.91
C ASP A 51 -6.30 6.43 2.10
N ALA A 52 -7.00 5.31 2.25
CA ALA A 52 -6.71 4.09 1.50
C ALA A 52 -7.03 4.22 0.01
N ILE A 53 -8.14 4.86 -0.36
CA ILE A 53 -8.51 5.16 -1.75
C ILE A 53 -7.46 6.08 -2.39
N ALA A 54 -7.07 7.14 -1.69
CA ALA A 54 -6.09 8.11 -2.18
C ALA A 54 -4.71 7.49 -2.43
N ARG A 55 -4.31 6.51 -1.61
CA ARG A 55 -3.01 5.84 -1.72
C ARG A 55 -3.00 4.64 -2.66
N TYR A 56 -4.13 3.96 -2.83
CA TYR A 56 -4.20 2.69 -3.55
C TYR A 56 -3.47 2.66 -4.90
N PRO A 57 -3.58 3.68 -5.78
CA PRO A 57 -2.88 3.65 -7.07
C PRO A 57 -1.37 3.45 -6.95
N ARG A 58 -0.72 4.01 -5.91
CA ARG A 58 0.73 3.82 -5.69
C ARG A 58 1.07 2.47 -5.11
N LEU A 59 0.22 1.96 -4.21
CA LEU A 59 0.37 0.62 -3.67
C LEU A 59 0.26 -0.42 -4.79
N GLU A 60 -0.66 -0.21 -5.72
CA GLU A 60 -0.85 -1.07 -6.89
C GLU A 60 0.37 -1.04 -7.80
N VAL A 61 0.91 0.14 -8.11
CA VAL A 61 2.15 0.29 -8.89
C VAL A 61 3.33 -0.41 -8.22
N TYR A 62 3.50 -0.27 -6.90
CA TYR A 62 4.58 -0.93 -6.16
C TYR A 62 4.51 -2.47 -6.22
N LEU A 63 3.31 -3.05 -6.29
CA LEU A 63 3.13 -4.51 -6.37
C LEU A 63 3.29 -5.06 -7.78
N GLN A 64 3.24 -4.22 -8.81
CA GLN A 64 3.35 -4.62 -10.20
C GLN A 64 4.81 -4.56 -10.66
N GLN A 65 5.26 -5.61 -11.34
CA GLN A 65 6.61 -5.71 -11.89
C GLN A 65 6.55 -6.50 -13.20
N ASN A 66 7.22 -6.01 -14.26
CA ASN A 66 7.28 -6.76 -15.51
C ASN A 66 8.28 -7.91 -15.42
N ILE A 67 8.14 -8.93 -16.27
CA ILE A 67 8.99 -10.13 -16.28
C ILE A 67 10.48 -9.78 -16.47
N GLY A 68 10.80 -8.73 -17.24
CA GLY A 68 12.17 -8.31 -17.49
C GLY A 68 12.77 -7.37 -16.43
N ASP A 69 11.96 -6.91 -15.48
CA ASP A 69 12.39 -5.93 -14.48
C ASP A 69 13.05 -6.67 -13.31
N SER A 70 14.14 -6.11 -12.80
CA SER A 70 14.78 -6.55 -11.56
C SER A 70 14.88 -5.36 -10.60
N VAL A 71 14.61 -5.62 -9.33
CA VAL A 71 14.65 -4.62 -8.26
C VAL A 71 15.52 -5.15 -7.15
N ASP A 72 16.61 -4.44 -6.84
CA ASP A 72 17.44 -4.78 -5.70
C ASP A 72 16.76 -4.41 -4.37
N TYR A 73 17.30 -4.92 -3.27
CA TYR A 73 16.71 -4.75 -1.95
C TYR A 73 16.61 -3.28 -1.50
N GLY A 74 17.64 -2.46 -1.78
CA GLY A 74 17.63 -1.05 -1.40
C GLY A 74 16.54 -0.29 -2.15
N THR A 75 16.49 -0.50 -3.47
CA THR A 75 15.46 0.07 -4.33
C THR A 75 14.04 -0.36 -3.90
N ALA A 76 13.85 -1.63 -3.52
CA ALA A 76 12.55 -2.12 -3.06
C ALA A 76 12.08 -1.43 -1.76
N ILE A 77 12.99 -1.14 -0.83
CA ILE A 77 12.66 -0.41 0.41
C ILE A 77 12.27 1.02 0.11
N ASP A 78 13.05 1.71 -0.73
CA ASP A 78 12.77 3.09 -1.09
C ASP A 78 11.41 3.21 -1.80
N GLN A 79 11.12 2.29 -2.72
CA GLN A 79 9.82 2.23 -3.39
C GLN A 79 8.67 1.90 -2.43
N LEU A 80 8.89 1.01 -1.44
CA LEU A 80 7.90 0.74 -0.40
C LEU A 80 7.57 2.01 0.39
N GLN A 81 8.58 2.78 0.78
CA GLN A 81 8.38 4.04 1.49
C GLN A 81 7.61 5.05 0.64
N LEU A 82 8.02 5.27 -0.62
CA LEU A 82 7.35 6.17 -1.56
C LEU A 82 5.89 5.79 -1.80
N SER A 83 5.57 4.49 -1.82
CA SER A 83 4.19 4.01 -1.97
C SER A 83 3.28 4.47 -0.81
N LEU A 84 3.85 4.71 0.37
CA LEU A 84 3.14 5.12 1.57
C LEU A 84 2.98 6.63 1.71
N GLU A 85 3.53 7.43 0.79
CA GLU A 85 3.40 8.89 0.80
C GLU A 85 2.06 9.33 0.20
N THR A 86 1.47 10.37 0.79
CA THR A 86 0.29 11.05 0.22
C THR A 86 0.84 12.16 -0.64
N ARG A 87 0.35 12.33 -1.87
CA ARG A 87 0.66 13.55 -2.60
C ARG A 87 0.00 14.69 -1.82
N GLU A 88 0.75 15.73 -1.45
CA GLU A 88 0.12 17.02 -1.20
C GLU A 88 -0.73 17.29 -2.44
N ALA A 89 -2.04 17.45 -2.23
CA ALA A 89 -2.97 17.73 -3.30
C ALA A 89 -2.44 18.93 -4.08
N TYR A 90 -2.42 18.81 -5.41
CA TYR A 90 -2.17 19.94 -6.29
C TYR A 90 -3.00 21.15 -5.80
N ALA A 91 -2.29 22.24 -5.48
CA ALA A 91 -2.83 23.58 -5.57
C ALA A 91 -3.17 23.90 -7.03
#